data_AF-A0A450WL09-F1
#
_entry.id   AF-A0A450WL09-F1
#
_cell.length_a   1.000
_cell.length_b   1.000
_cell.length_c   1.000
_cell.angle_alpha   90.00
_cell.angle_beta   90.00
_cell.angle_gamma   90.00
#
_symmetry.space_group_name_H-M   'P 1'
#
loop_
_entity.id
_entity.type
_entity.pdbx_description
1 polymer ?
#
loop_
_entity_poly.entity_id
_entity_poly.type
_entity_poly.pdbx_seq_one_letter_code
_entity_poly.pdbx_strand_id
1 'polypeptide(L)'
;MIDGRDYGRFKASFIVACAHFFGNMLTAALGGVCDIHYLPASRSAAYQVLSASRGLIAALSENQSFSDNRLLLKSQADLSTISTPLNDYFHELSEIKPDKNSQGNDPIHGIAKDIERDILGGNVEFDGETKQMFYTPWGTDLRLDVDCASSMVSELSPFVVFLRHMSTGSRSVAQTGSSPIGKEDNTPKTLVFMEEPEAHLHPKNQVRLMSAFAALIFAADVKIFLTSHSNYLFTKLNNLILAGEIDMDAVAAYVFKPSKMGSEALPLVVDRLGINDENFVDVAEELYEEKLDLIERINADAG
;
A
#
# COMPACT_ATOMS: atom_id res chain seq x y z
N MET A 1 -26.90 -26.59 40.46
CA MET A 1 -25.51 -27.04 40.21
C MET A 1 -25.48 -27.56 38.79
N ILE A 2 -24.91 -26.79 37.86
CA ILE A 2 -24.68 -27.27 36.49
C ILE A 2 -23.49 -28.23 36.58
N ASP A 3 -23.70 -29.47 36.15
CA ASP A 3 -22.72 -30.55 36.26
C ASP A 3 -21.45 -30.19 35.44
N GLY A 4 -20.26 -30.42 36.00
CA GLY A 4 -18.99 -30.01 35.39
C GLY A 4 -18.73 -30.64 34.01
N ARG A 5 -19.44 -31.73 33.68
CA ARG A 5 -19.44 -32.35 32.35
C ARG A 5 -20.22 -31.57 31.29
N ASP A 6 -21.30 -30.88 31.66
CA ASP A 6 -22.09 -30.07 30.72
C ASP A 6 -21.34 -28.78 30.35
N TYR A 7 -20.58 -28.20 31.28
CA TYR A 7 -19.77 -27.02 31.00
C TYR A 7 -18.63 -27.29 30.02
N GLY A 8 -17.95 -28.44 30.15
CA GLY A 8 -16.91 -28.86 29.21
C GLY A 8 -17.44 -29.11 27.80
N ARG A 9 -18.63 -29.73 27.69
CA ARG A 9 -19.29 -29.99 26.42
C ARG A 9 -19.83 -28.71 25.76
N PHE A 10 -20.35 -27.78 26.56
CA PHE A 10 -20.75 -26.45 26.10
C PHE A 10 -19.53 -25.65 25.58
N LYS A 11 -18.42 -25.62 26.32
CA LYS A 11 -17.20 -24.90 25.90
C LYS A 11 -16.65 -25.46 24.57
N ALA A 12 -16.58 -26.78 24.42
CA ALA A 12 -16.15 -27.41 23.17
C ALA A 12 -17.09 -27.08 22.01
N SER A 13 -18.41 -27.17 22.23
CA SER A 13 -19.42 -26.86 21.20
C SER A 13 -19.42 -25.38 20.82
N PHE A 14 -19.20 -24.49 21.79
CA PHE A 14 -19.08 -23.05 21.57
C PHE A 14 -17.84 -22.69 20.77
N ILE A 15 -16.67 -23.28 21.07
CA ILE A 15 -15.45 -23.08 20.29
C ILE A 15 -15.64 -23.54 18.84
N VAL A 16 -16.27 -24.70 18.63
CA VAL A 16 -16.56 -25.21 17.28
C VAL A 16 -17.54 -24.29 16.54
N ALA A 17 -18.59 -23.81 17.23
CA ALA A 17 -19.53 -22.86 16.65
C ALA A 17 -18.87 -21.53 16.28
N CYS A 18 -18.00 -20.98 17.15
CA CYS A 18 -17.21 -19.80 16.85
C CYS A 18 -16.27 -20.03 15.66
N ALA A 19 -15.51 -21.13 15.64
CA ALA A 19 -14.61 -21.45 14.53
C ALA A 19 -15.37 -21.60 13.20
N HIS A 20 -16.54 -22.24 13.22
CA HIS A 20 -17.40 -22.35 12.04
C HIS A 20 -17.98 -21.00 11.61
N PHE A 21 -18.40 -20.16 12.55
CA PHE A 21 -18.90 -18.82 12.26
C PHE A 21 -17.81 -17.90 11.71
N PHE A 22 -16.64 -17.85 12.35
CA PHE A 22 -15.47 -17.13 11.85
C PHE A 22 -15.01 -17.67 10.50
N GLY A 23 -14.99 -18.99 10.32
CA GLY A 23 -14.67 -19.62 9.05
C GLY A 23 -15.60 -19.17 7.93
N ASN A 24 -16.91 -19.27 8.13
CA ASN A 24 -17.90 -18.86 7.13
C ASN A 24 -17.91 -17.34 6.90
N MET A 25 -17.71 -16.53 7.95
CA MET A 25 -17.58 -15.08 7.84
C MET A 25 -16.34 -14.72 7.03
N LEU A 26 -15.21 -15.38 7.28
CA LEU A 26 -13.97 -15.17 6.55
C LEU A 26 -14.09 -15.65 5.11
N THR A 27 -14.69 -16.82 4.85
CA THR A 27 -14.94 -17.30 3.49
C THR A 27 -15.89 -16.38 2.73
N ALA A 28 -16.93 -15.84 3.37
CA ALA A 28 -17.82 -14.87 2.75
C ALA A 28 -17.11 -13.53 2.47
N ALA A 29 -16.28 -13.06 3.40
CA ALA A 29 -15.49 -11.84 3.24
C ALA A 29 -14.41 -11.97 2.16
N LEU A 30 -13.75 -13.12 2.09
CA LEU A 30 -12.71 -13.43 1.11
C LEU A 30 -13.27 -13.87 -0.25
N GLY A 31 -14.52 -14.34 -0.31
CA GLY A 31 -15.17 -14.76 -1.56
C GLY A 31 -15.31 -13.62 -2.59
N GLY A 32 -15.24 -12.37 -2.13
CA GLY A 32 -15.20 -11.17 -2.98
C GLY A 32 -13.80 -10.61 -3.23
N VAL A 33 -12.72 -11.33 -2.87
CA VAL A 33 -11.33 -10.88 -3.03
C VAL A 33 -10.59 -11.87 -3.93
N CYS A 34 -9.97 -11.36 -5.01
CA CYS A 34 -9.22 -12.18 -5.97
C CYS A 34 -7.76 -12.30 -5.57
N ASP A 35 -7.14 -11.14 -5.33
CA ASP A 35 -5.72 -11.03 -5.00
C ASP A 35 -5.56 -10.10 -3.80
N ILE A 36 -4.59 -10.43 -2.94
CA ILE A 36 -4.21 -9.62 -1.78
C ILE A 36 -2.73 -9.29 -1.93
N HIS A 37 -2.41 -8.00 -1.92
CA HIS A 37 -1.05 -7.50 -2.01
C HIS A 37 -0.69 -6.68 -0.78
N TYR A 38 0.58 -6.68 -0.39
CA TYR A 38 1.08 -5.96 0.76
C TYR A 38 2.31 -5.14 0.42
N LEU A 39 2.29 -3.85 0.76
CA LEU A 39 3.43 -2.94 0.64
C LEU A 39 3.84 -2.46 2.04
N PRO A 40 5.09 -2.70 2.46
CA PRO A 40 5.58 -2.30 3.77
C PRO A 40 5.78 -0.79 3.90
N ALA A 41 5.99 -0.31 5.14
CA ALA A 41 6.21 1.12 5.42
C ALA A 41 7.49 1.65 4.77
N SER A 42 8.56 0.85 4.81
CA SER A 42 9.83 1.17 4.16
C SER A 42 10.04 0.28 2.94
N ARG A 43 9.56 0.75 1.79
CA ARG A 43 9.68 0.03 0.51
C ARG A 43 11.10 0.11 -0.03
N SER A 44 11.79 1.22 0.23
CA SER A 44 13.19 1.38 -0.17
C SER A 44 14.11 0.38 0.56
N ALA A 45 13.97 0.23 1.87
CA ALA A 45 14.76 -0.74 2.65
C ALA A 45 14.47 -2.18 2.21
N ALA A 46 13.19 -2.51 1.96
CA ALA A 46 12.81 -3.80 1.41
C ALA A 46 13.52 -4.04 0.06
N TYR A 47 13.46 -3.09 -0.86
CA TYR A 47 14.16 -3.21 -2.15
C TYR A 47 15.68 -3.36 -1.98
N GLN A 48 16.32 -2.63 -1.07
CA GLN A 48 17.75 -2.77 -0.78
C GLN A 48 18.12 -4.17 -0.30
N VAL A 49 17.29 -4.78 0.55
CA VAL A 49 17.48 -6.18 0.98
C VAL A 49 17.37 -7.12 -0.22
N LEU A 50 16.39 -6.92 -1.09
CA LEU A 50 16.22 -7.70 -2.31
C LEU A 50 17.45 -7.57 -3.23
N SER A 51 17.89 -6.34 -3.49
CA SER A 51 19.08 -6.01 -4.30
C SER A 51 20.35 -6.61 -3.72
N ALA A 52 20.57 -6.51 -2.40
CA ALA A 52 21.74 -7.05 -1.72
C ALA A 52 21.76 -8.59 -1.69
N SER A 53 20.59 -9.23 -1.55
CA SER A 53 20.46 -10.70 -1.55
C SER A 53 20.95 -11.32 -2.86
N ARG A 54 20.88 -10.59 -3.97
CA ARG A 54 21.42 -11.00 -5.28
C ARG A 54 22.92 -11.27 -5.23
N GLY A 55 23.71 -10.36 -4.63
CA GLY A 55 25.16 -10.50 -4.57
C GLY A 55 25.57 -11.77 -3.82
N LEU A 56 24.82 -12.09 -2.76
CA LEU A 56 24.97 -13.34 -2.01
C LEU A 56 24.56 -14.55 -2.85
N ILE A 57 23.40 -14.52 -3.50
CA ILE A 57 22.92 -15.63 -4.34
C ILE A 57 23.86 -15.90 -5.52
N ALA A 58 24.36 -14.86 -6.19
CA ALA A 58 25.31 -14.97 -7.29
C ALA A 58 26.64 -15.58 -6.82
N ALA A 59 27.20 -15.10 -5.70
CA ALA A 59 28.44 -15.65 -5.13
C ALA A 59 28.28 -17.11 -4.64
N LEU A 60 27.11 -17.47 -4.13
CA LEU A 60 26.79 -18.86 -3.75
C LEU A 60 26.59 -19.75 -4.98
N SER A 61 26.03 -19.21 -6.07
CA SER A 61 25.83 -19.91 -7.34
C SER A 61 27.15 -20.13 -8.11
N GLU A 62 28.09 -19.20 -8.05
CA GLU A 62 29.40 -19.34 -8.70
C GLU A 62 30.29 -20.41 -8.05
N ASN A 63 30.11 -20.65 -6.74
CA ASN A 63 30.90 -21.63 -6.00
C ASN A 63 30.38 -23.08 -6.09
N GLN A 64 29.24 -23.32 -6.76
CA GLN A 64 28.69 -24.66 -6.95
C GLN A 64 28.42 -24.94 -8.44
N SER A 65 29.36 -25.63 -9.08
CA SER A 65 29.09 -26.35 -10.34
C SER A 65 28.11 -27.49 -10.05
N PHE A 66 26.79 -27.28 -10.05
CA PHE A 66 25.84 -28.38 -10.24
C PHE A 66 24.45 -27.85 -10.65
N SER A 67 24.01 -28.38 -11.78
CA SER A 67 22.67 -28.37 -12.37
C SER A 67 21.52 -28.55 -11.35
N ASP A 68 21.01 -27.47 -10.79
CA ASP A 68 19.66 -27.44 -10.21
C ASP A 68 19.16 -26.00 -10.08
N ASN A 69 18.30 -25.58 -11.02
CA ASN A 69 17.48 -24.35 -10.95
C ASN A 69 16.52 -24.31 -9.74
N ARG A 70 16.61 -25.27 -8.81
CA ARG A 70 15.81 -25.38 -7.59
C ARG A 70 16.49 -24.74 -6.36
N LEU A 71 17.73 -24.26 -6.48
CA LEU A 71 18.40 -23.58 -5.36
C LEU A 71 17.87 -22.15 -5.11
N LEU A 72 17.26 -21.52 -6.13
CA LEU A 72 16.58 -20.23 -6.01
C LEU A 72 15.44 -20.24 -4.97
N LEU A 73 14.84 -21.42 -4.72
CA LEU A 73 13.74 -21.62 -3.78
C LEU A 73 14.20 -22.13 -2.40
N LYS A 74 15.48 -22.52 -2.24
CA LYS A 74 16.00 -23.06 -0.96
C LYS A 74 16.83 -22.08 -0.16
N SER A 75 17.37 -21.01 -0.75
CA SER A 75 17.95 -19.89 0.01
C SER A 75 16.88 -19.08 0.77
N GLN A 76 15.59 -19.24 0.42
CA GLN A 76 14.46 -18.75 1.22
C GLN A 76 14.39 -19.37 2.62
N ALA A 77 15.08 -20.50 2.87
CA ALA A 77 15.12 -21.13 4.19
C ALA A 77 15.88 -20.29 5.25
N ASP A 78 16.78 -19.39 4.83
CA ASP A 78 17.48 -18.47 5.72
C ASP A 78 16.77 -17.11 5.88
N LEU A 79 15.65 -16.89 5.18
CA LEU A 79 14.74 -15.74 5.37
C LEU A 79 13.64 -16.03 6.41
N SER A 80 13.75 -17.12 7.16
CA SER A 80 12.80 -17.54 8.21
C SER A 80 12.61 -16.54 9.35
N THR A 81 13.41 -15.47 9.41
CA THR A 81 13.26 -14.34 10.34
C THR A 81 12.43 -13.18 9.79
N ILE A 82 12.11 -13.18 8.49
CA ILE A 82 11.31 -12.14 7.86
C ILE A 82 9.82 -12.49 7.99
N SER A 83 8.99 -11.49 8.27
CA SER A 83 7.54 -11.68 8.37
C SER A 83 6.97 -12.16 7.03
N THR A 84 5.97 -13.05 7.07
CA THR A 84 5.30 -13.56 5.86
C THR A 84 4.88 -12.46 4.87
N PRO A 85 4.25 -11.35 5.31
CA PRO A 85 3.86 -10.28 4.38
C PRO A 85 5.04 -9.65 3.63
N LEU A 86 6.20 -9.52 4.28
CA LEU A 86 7.39 -8.95 3.65
C LEU A 86 8.04 -9.94 2.66
N ASN A 87 7.97 -11.24 2.94
CA ASN A 87 8.39 -12.27 1.99
C ASN A 87 7.48 -12.33 0.75
N ASP A 88 6.17 -12.18 0.94
CA ASP A 88 5.21 -12.11 -0.16
C ASP A 88 5.48 -10.89 -1.05
N TYR A 89 5.74 -9.73 -0.44
CA TYR A 89 6.18 -8.53 -1.17
C TYR A 89 7.47 -8.76 -1.98
N PHE A 90 8.48 -9.43 -1.41
CA PHE A 90 9.70 -9.78 -2.15
C PHE A 90 9.43 -10.72 -3.31
N HIS A 91 8.55 -11.69 -3.12
CA HIS A 91 8.15 -12.62 -4.16
C HIS A 91 7.49 -11.87 -5.32
N GLU A 92 6.51 -11.01 -5.03
CA GLU A 92 5.84 -10.16 -6.02
C GLU A 92 6.83 -9.31 -6.80
N LEU A 93 7.78 -8.65 -6.11
CA LEU A 93 8.82 -7.88 -6.78
C LEU A 93 9.73 -8.75 -7.68
N SER A 94 10.00 -9.98 -7.26
CA SER A 94 10.80 -10.93 -8.03
C SER A 94 10.06 -11.53 -9.23
N GLU A 95 8.74 -11.48 -9.26
CA GLU A 95 7.94 -12.02 -10.37
C GLU A 95 7.59 -10.97 -11.42
N ILE A 96 7.96 -9.71 -11.20
CA ILE A 96 7.79 -8.64 -12.17
C ILE A 96 8.54 -9.02 -13.46
N LYS A 97 7.76 -9.19 -14.53
CA LYS A 97 8.28 -9.41 -15.88
C LYS A 97 8.59 -8.06 -16.52
N PRO A 98 9.66 -7.97 -17.33
CA PRO A 98 9.99 -6.74 -18.03
C PRO A 98 8.85 -6.37 -18.98
N ASP A 99 8.42 -5.11 -18.91
CA ASP A 99 7.29 -4.55 -19.64
C ASP A 99 7.53 -4.64 -21.15
N LYS A 100 7.05 -5.73 -21.77
CA LYS A 100 7.04 -5.87 -23.22
C LYS A 100 5.82 -5.13 -23.75
N ASN A 101 5.96 -3.81 -23.91
CA ASN A 101 5.01 -2.96 -24.62
C ASN A 101 3.54 -3.28 -24.28
N SER A 102 3.13 -2.99 -23.05
CA SER A 102 1.73 -2.96 -22.68
C SER A 102 1.04 -1.75 -23.36
N GLN A 103 0.80 -1.84 -24.67
CA GLN A 103 -0.09 -0.93 -25.42
C GLN A 103 -1.58 -1.15 -25.07
N GLY A 104 -1.85 -1.72 -23.89
CA GLY A 104 -3.19 -1.92 -23.38
C GLY A 104 -3.70 -0.65 -22.72
N ASN A 105 -4.93 -0.29 -23.00
CA ASN A 105 -5.66 0.85 -22.42
C ASN A 105 -6.03 0.56 -20.93
N ASP A 106 -5.14 -0.05 -20.15
CA ASP A 106 -5.42 -0.42 -18.77
C ASP A 106 -5.24 0.80 -17.85
N PRO A 107 -6.26 1.14 -17.05
CA PRO A 107 -6.25 2.31 -16.18
C PRO A 107 -5.09 2.30 -15.17
N ILE A 108 -4.66 1.13 -14.68
CA ILE A 108 -3.55 1.05 -13.71
C ILE A 108 -2.24 1.52 -14.34
N HIS A 109 -1.99 1.14 -15.60
CA HIS A 109 -0.81 1.62 -16.33
C HIS A 109 -0.83 3.14 -16.55
N GLY A 110 -2.01 3.70 -16.83
CA GLY A 110 -2.20 5.15 -16.91
C GLY A 110 -1.85 5.86 -15.58
N ILE A 111 -2.37 5.34 -14.47
CA ILE A 111 -2.12 5.88 -13.14
C ILE A 111 -0.64 5.77 -12.75
N ALA A 112 0.03 4.66 -13.09
CA ALA A 112 1.47 4.51 -12.87
C ALA A 112 2.27 5.59 -13.61
N LYS A 113 1.90 5.89 -14.86
CA LYS A 113 2.51 6.99 -15.64
C LYS A 113 2.19 8.37 -15.07
N ASP A 114 0.99 8.56 -14.53
CA ASP A 114 0.62 9.82 -13.87
C ASP A 114 1.45 10.03 -12.59
N ILE A 115 1.74 8.98 -11.82
CA ILE A 115 2.65 9.06 -10.66
C ILE A 115 4.06 9.43 -11.10
N GLU A 116 4.60 8.76 -12.13
CA GLU A 116 5.92 9.10 -12.69
C GLU A 116 5.98 10.56 -13.15
N ARG A 117 4.90 11.05 -13.78
CA ARG A 117 4.80 12.42 -14.28
C ARG A 117 4.69 13.46 -13.20
N ASP A 118 3.68 13.30 -12.35
CA ASP A 118 3.25 14.37 -11.47
C ASP A 118 3.97 14.34 -10.13
N ILE A 119 4.52 13.18 -9.75
CA ILE A 119 5.20 12.97 -8.46
C ILE A 119 6.70 12.78 -8.64
N LEU A 120 7.14 11.83 -9.48
CA LEU A 120 8.56 11.48 -9.58
C LEU A 120 9.37 12.45 -10.45
N GLY A 121 8.79 12.90 -11.57
CA GLY A 121 9.48 13.73 -12.56
C GLY A 121 10.50 12.95 -13.41
N GLY A 122 10.27 11.65 -13.61
CA GLY A 122 11.16 10.77 -14.34
C GLY A 122 10.58 9.38 -14.53
N ASN A 123 11.27 8.56 -15.31
CA ASN A 123 10.84 7.19 -15.60
C ASN A 123 11.51 6.19 -14.66
N VAL A 124 10.74 5.22 -14.19
CA VAL A 124 11.21 4.05 -13.45
C VAL A 124 11.24 2.85 -14.37
N GLU A 125 12.39 2.20 -14.44
CA GLU A 125 12.61 0.96 -15.18
C GLU A 125 12.86 -0.17 -14.20
N PHE A 126 12.26 -1.33 -14.46
CA PHE A 126 12.59 -2.56 -13.75
C PHE A 126 13.19 -3.57 -14.71
N ASP A 127 14.41 -3.98 -14.44
CA ASP A 127 15.06 -5.05 -15.17
C ASP A 127 14.64 -6.39 -14.55
N GLY A 128 13.80 -7.14 -15.27
CA GLY A 128 13.29 -8.42 -14.81
C GLY A 128 14.33 -9.54 -14.74
N GLU A 129 15.51 -9.38 -15.35
CA GLU A 129 16.61 -10.34 -15.25
C GLU A 129 17.51 -10.04 -14.06
N THR A 130 17.92 -8.77 -13.91
CA THR A 130 18.80 -8.36 -12.80
C THR A 130 18.05 -8.06 -11.51
N LYS A 131 16.72 -7.93 -11.58
CA LYS A 131 15.82 -7.48 -10.49
C LYS A 131 16.19 -6.11 -9.93
N GLN A 132 16.84 -5.28 -10.75
CA GLN A 132 17.23 -3.92 -10.39
C GLN A 132 16.23 -2.90 -10.93
N MET A 133 15.98 -1.88 -10.11
CA MET A 133 15.25 -0.69 -10.48
C MET A 133 16.22 0.43 -10.85
N PHE A 134 15.94 1.08 -11.97
CA PHE A 134 16.64 2.27 -12.42
C PHE A 134 15.69 3.44 -12.54
N TYR A 135 16.17 4.63 -12.21
CA TYR A 135 15.45 5.88 -12.34
C TYR A 135 16.16 6.81 -13.31
N THR A 136 15.42 7.37 -14.26
CA THR A 136 15.93 8.36 -15.22
C THR A 136 15.09 9.64 -15.11
N PRO A 137 15.64 10.73 -14.52
CA PRO A 137 14.98 12.02 -14.46
C PRO A 137 14.73 12.57 -15.86
N TRP A 138 13.56 13.18 -16.08
CA TRP A 138 13.25 13.77 -17.37
C TRP A 138 14.14 14.96 -17.72
N GLY A 139 14.46 15.07 -19.01
CA GLY A 139 15.39 16.09 -19.52
C GLY A 139 16.86 15.76 -19.24
N THR A 140 17.16 14.56 -18.76
CA THR A 140 18.53 14.07 -18.55
C THR A 140 18.71 12.68 -19.13
N ASP A 141 19.95 12.34 -19.50
CA ASP A 141 20.34 10.97 -19.87
C ASP A 141 20.94 10.22 -18.66
N LEU A 142 20.74 10.75 -17.44
CA LEU A 142 21.33 10.22 -16.22
C LEU A 142 20.49 9.03 -15.71
N ARG A 143 20.96 7.82 -15.97
CA ARG A 143 20.37 6.59 -15.44
C ARG A 143 20.96 6.26 -14.08
N LEU A 144 20.15 6.35 -13.02
CA LEU A 144 20.54 6.11 -11.64
C LEU A 144 20.01 4.78 -11.15
N ASP A 145 20.76 4.10 -10.30
CA ASP A 145 20.16 3.11 -9.40
C ASP A 145 19.17 3.84 -8.49
N VAL A 146 18.00 3.25 -8.27
CA VAL A 146 16.98 3.82 -7.38
C VAL A 146 17.52 4.04 -5.96
N ASP A 147 18.49 3.24 -5.51
CA ASP A 147 19.18 3.43 -4.22
C ASP A 147 20.01 4.71 -4.14
N CYS A 148 20.41 5.26 -5.29
CA CYS A 148 21.16 6.51 -5.41
C CYS A 148 20.26 7.72 -5.75
N ALA A 149 18.95 7.52 -5.90
CA ALA A 149 18.00 8.57 -6.18
C ALA A 149 17.52 9.27 -4.89
N SER A 150 16.67 10.29 -5.03
CA SER A 150 16.05 10.94 -3.86
C SER A 150 15.18 9.97 -3.05
N SER A 151 15.05 10.17 -1.74
CA SER A 151 14.24 9.31 -0.86
C SER A 151 12.80 9.12 -1.33
N MET A 152 12.20 10.16 -1.93
CA MET A 152 10.87 10.06 -2.52
C MET A 152 10.82 9.09 -3.71
N VAL A 153 11.84 9.15 -4.58
CA VAL A 153 11.94 8.25 -5.73
C VAL A 153 12.18 6.82 -5.26
N SER A 154 13.06 6.60 -4.28
CA SER A 154 13.33 5.25 -3.78
C SER A 154 12.15 4.62 -3.06
N GLU A 155 11.31 5.40 -2.39
CA GLU A 155 10.09 4.88 -1.77
C GLU A 155 8.96 4.58 -2.75
N LEU A 156 8.78 5.40 -3.79
CA LEU A 156 7.67 5.25 -4.73
C LEU A 156 7.99 4.39 -5.96
N SER A 157 9.26 4.23 -6.33
CA SER A 157 9.63 3.40 -7.48
C SER A 157 9.12 1.95 -7.34
N PRO A 158 9.29 1.27 -6.18
CA PRO A 158 8.72 -0.05 -5.99
C PRO A 158 7.21 -0.09 -6.16
N PHE A 159 6.50 0.95 -5.72
CA PHE A 159 5.05 1.07 -5.90
C PHE A 159 4.66 1.24 -7.37
N VAL A 160 5.35 2.09 -8.13
CA VAL A 160 5.10 2.28 -9.57
C VAL A 160 5.30 0.97 -10.34
N VAL A 161 6.36 0.24 -10.04
CA VAL A 161 6.64 -1.04 -10.70
C VAL A 161 5.61 -2.10 -10.29
N PHE A 162 5.22 -2.13 -9.02
CA PHE A 162 4.15 -2.99 -8.52
C PHE A 162 2.81 -2.73 -9.23
N LEU A 163 2.42 -1.47 -9.45
CA LEU A 163 1.21 -1.14 -10.22
C LEU A 163 1.27 -1.70 -11.65
N ARG A 164 2.43 -1.60 -12.31
CA ARG A 164 2.61 -2.21 -13.63
C ARG A 164 2.51 -3.73 -13.59
N HIS A 165 2.99 -4.36 -12.52
CA HIS A 165 2.83 -5.80 -12.33
C HIS A 165 1.36 -6.20 -12.20
N MET A 166 0.59 -5.51 -11.35
CA MET A 166 -0.86 -5.74 -11.18
C MET A 166 -1.61 -5.67 -12.52
N SER A 167 -1.27 -4.68 -13.35
CA SER A 167 -1.81 -4.51 -14.71
C SER A 167 -1.61 -5.75 -15.59
N THR A 168 -0.44 -6.39 -15.48
CA THR A 168 -0.07 -7.56 -16.30
C THR A 168 -0.55 -8.91 -15.74
N GLY A 169 -0.68 -9.05 -14.42
CA GLY A 169 -0.90 -10.32 -13.75
C GLY A 169 -2.36 -10.73 -13.56
N SER A 170 -3.26 -9.78 -13.29
CA SER A 170 -4.55 -10.10 -12.66
C SER A 170 -5.78 -10.04 -13.60
N ARG A 171 -5.69 -9.44 -14.80
CA ARG A 171 -6.88 -9.15 -15.63
C ARG A 171 -7.20 -10.13 -16.77
N SER A 172 -6.44 -11.21 -16.94
CA SER A 172 -6.65 -12.16 -18.06
C SER A 172 -7.92 -13.03 -17.94
N VAL A 173 -8.61 -13.04 -16.79
CA VAL A 173 -9.75 -13.95 -16.56
C VAL A 173 -11.13 -13.24 -16.59
N ALA A 174 -11.20 -11.90 -16.48
CA ALA A 174 -12.50 -11.21 -16.28
C ALA A 174 -13.10 -10.51 -17.53
N GLN A 175 -12.38 -10.40 -18.65
CA GLN A 175 -12.87 -9.63 -19.82
C GLN A 175 -13.63 -10.47 -20.87
N THR A 176 -14.44 -11.45 -20.46
CA THR A 176 -15.44 -12.06 -21.35
C THR A 176 -16.84 -11.95 -20.77
N GLY A 177 -17.32 -10.72 -20.65
CA GLY A 177 -18.69 -10.49 -20.21
C GLY A 177 -19.01 -9.01 -20.09
N SER A 178 -19.32 -8.35 -21.21
CA SER A 178 -20.14 -7.15 -21.16
C SER A 178 -21.44 -7.48 -20.44
N SER A 179 -21.65 -6.94 -19.25
CA SER A 179 -22.94 -7.05 -18.55
C SER A 179 -23.48 -5.66 -18.20
N PRO A 180 -24.80 -5.46 -18.26
CA PRO A 180 -25.42 -4.16 -18.24
C PRO A 180 -25.61 -3.62 -16.82
N ILE A 181 -25.70 -2.30 -16.74
CA ILE A 181 -26.11 -1.49 -15.60
C ILE A 181 -27.23 -2.18 -14.79
N GLY A 182 -26.97 -2.50 -13.50
CA GLY A 182 -28.01 -2.84 -12.53
C GLY A 182 -27.92 -4.16 -11.76
N LYS A 183 -26.79 -4.88 -11.78
CA LYS A 183 -26.55 -6.00 -10.85
C LYS A 183 -25.26 -5.75 -10.06
N GLU A 184 -25.30 -6.01 -8.75
CA GLU A 184 -24.11 -6.11 -7.89
C GLU A 184 -23.11 -7.05 -8.57
N ASP A 185 -22.06 -6.44 -9.14
CA ASP A 185 -21.02 -7.15 -9.85
C ASP A 185 -20.16 -7.82 -8.78
N ASN A 186 -20.44 -9.10 -8.54
CA ASN A 186 -19.71 -9.93 -7.59
C ASN A 186 -18.38 -10.39 -8.22
N THR A 187 -17.70 -9.48 -8.93
CA THR A 187 -16.37 -9.70 -9.47
C THR A 187 -15.39 -9.56 -8.32
N PRO A 188 -14.62 -10.61 -7.99
CA PRO A 188 -13.67 -10.56 -6.90
C PRO A 188 -12.63 -9.45 -7.14
N LYS A 189 -12.42 -8.61 -6.12
CA LYS A 189 -11.62 -7.38 -6.22
C LYS A 189 -10.19 -7.62 -5.78
N THR A 190 -9.26 -6.83 -6.31
CA THR A 190 -7.88 -6.80 -5.80
C THR A 190 -7.84 -5.93 -4.54
N LEU A 191 -7.27 -6.45 -3.46
CA LEU A 191 -7.09 -5.75 -2.19
C LEU A 191 -5.62 -5.45 -1.98
N VAL A 192 -5.29 -4.18 -1.74
CA VAL A 192 -3.92 -3.72 -1.53
C VAL A 192 -3.78 -3.12 -0.15
N PHE A 193 -2.88 -3.67 0.66
CA PHE A 193 -2.47 -3.15 1.95
C PHE A 193 -1.22 -2.29 1.79
N MET A 194 -1.24 -1.07 2.29
CA MET A 194 -0.11 -0.14 2.24
C MET A 194 0.16 0.46 3.61
N GLU A 195 1.37 0.27 4.10
CA GLU A 195 1.82 0.97 5.30
C GLU A 195 2.50 2.29 4.92
N GLU A 196 2.14 3.39 5.58
CA GLU A 196 2.72 4.74 5.44
C GLU A 196 3.14 5.09 3.98
N PRO A 197 2.21 5.10 3.02
CA PRO A 197 2.53 5.37 1.61
C PRO A 197 3.06 6.79 1.37
N GLU A 198 2.85 7.71 2.31
CA GLU A 198 3.37 9.08 2.31
C GLU A 198 4.84 9.22 2.76
N ALA A 199 5.45 8.16 3.29
CA ALA A 199 6.76 8.24 3.92
C ALA A 199 7.77 8.85 2.94
N HIS A 200 8.53 9.85 3.40
CA HIS A 200 9.53 10.57 2.60
C HIS A 200 8.98 11.40 1.41
N LEU A 201 7.66 11.61 1.30
CA LEU A 201 7.05 12.51 0.31
C LEU A 201 6.87 13.92 0.86
N HIS A 202 7.10 14.92 0.01
CA HIS A 202 6.68 16.29 0.28
C HIS A 202 5.14 16.39 0.34
N PRO A 203 4.53 17.25 1.19
CA PRO A 203 3.08 17.40 1.32
C PRO A 203 2.30 17.48 0.01
N LYS A 204 2.77 18.31 -0.94
CA LYS A 204 2.16 18.44 -2.28
C LYS A 204 2.05 17.11 -3.03
N ASN A 205 3.03 16.22 -2.84
CA ASN A 205 3.05 14.91 -3.50
C ASN A 205 2.19 13.89 -2.76
N GLN A 206 1.99 14.03 -1.45
CA GLN A 206 1.01 13.24 -0.70
C GLN A 206 -0.42 13.51 -1.23
N VAL A 207 -0.77 14.77 -1.46
CA VAL A 207 -2.06 15.16 -2.07
C VAL A 207 -2.26 14.53 -3.46
N ARG A 208 -1.19 14.50 -4.28
CA ARG A 208 -1.23 13.85 -5.59
C ARG A 208 -1.36 12.33 -5.46
N LEU A 209 -0.66 11.73 -4.51
CA LEU A 209 -0.73 10.30 -4.23
C LEU A 209 -2.15 9.88 -3.83
N MET A 210 -2.84 10.64 -2.97
CA MET A 210 -4.25 10.37 -2.63
C MET A 210 -5.16 10.45 -3.87
N SER A 211 -4.87 11.35 -4.81
CA SER A 211 -5.61 11.45 -6.07
C SER A 211 -5.37 10.22 -6.96
N ALA A 212 -4.14 9.69 -6.97
CA ALA A 212 -3.82 8.44 -7.64
C ALA A 212 -4.53 7.23 -6.99
N PHE A 213 -4.62 7.19 -5.66
CA PHE A 213 -5.40 6.17 -4.95
C PHE A 213 -6.88 6.22 -5.29
N ALA A 214 -7.48 7.42 -5.35
CA ALA A 214 -8.86 7.58 -5.80
C ALA A 214 -9.02 7.04 -7.24
N ALA A 215 -8.10 7.36 -8.14
CA ALA A 215 -8.11 6.83 -9.49
C ALA A 215 -8.00 5.29 -9.53
N LEU A 216 -7.18 4.67 -8.68
CA LEU A 216 -7.09 3.20 -8.58
C LEU A 216 -8.41 2.59 -8.12
N ILE A 217 -9.08 3.21 -7.15
CA ILE A 217 -10.37 2.75 -6.63
C ILE A 217 -11.44 2.78 -7.73
N PHE A 218 -11.58 3.88 -8.47
CA PHE A 218 -12.67 4.02 -9.44
C PHE A 218 -12.37 3.46 -10.82
N ALA A 219 -11.15 3.67 -11.33
CA ALA A 219 -10.82 3.25 -12.68
C ALA A 219 -10.41 1.78 -12.74
N ALA A 220 -9.86 1.22 -11.66
CA ALA A 220 -9.34 -0.14 -11.63
C ALA A 220 -10.08 -1.10 -10.69
N ASP A 221 -11.09 -0.62 -9.95
CA ASP A 221 -11.85 -1.40 -8.94
C ASP A 221 -10.94 -2.05 -7.89
N VAL A 222 -9.88 -1.34 -7.49
CA VAL A 222 -8.92 -1.77 -6.46
C VAL A 222 -9.39 -1.31 -5.09
N LYS A 223 -9.48 -2.23 -4.13
CA LYS A 223 -9.72 -1.89 -2.74
C LYS A 223 -8.39 -1.60 -2.05
N ILE A 224 -8.30 -0.45 -1.37
CA ILE A 224 -7.07 -0.01 -0.71
C ILE A 224 -7.32 0.02 0.80
N PHE A 225 -6.42 -0.61 1.55
CA PHE A 225 -6.27 -0.47 2.99
C PHE A 225 -4.95 0.23 3.25
N LEU A 226 -4.96 1.33 4.00
CA LEU A 226 -3.75 2.09 4.28
C LEU A 226 -3.62 2.44 5.76
N THR A 227 -2.39 2.52 6.24
CA THR A 227 -2.03 3.19 7.49
C THR A 227 -1.36 4.51 7.15
N SER A 228 -1.62 5.56 7.92
CA SER A 228 -1.08 6.89 7.64
C SER A 228 -1.04 7.76 8.89
N HIS A 229 -0.03 8.62 8.94
CA HIS A 229 0.10 9.73 9.88
C HIS A 229 -0.04 11.09 9.17
N SER A 230 -0.51 11.11 7.93
CA SER A 230 -0.54 12.30 7.08
C SER A 230 -1.89 13.02 7.10
N ASN A 231 -1.88 14.20 7.72
CA ASN A 231 -2.99 15.15 7.60
C ASN A 231 -3.31 15.51 6.15
N TYR A 232 -2.30 15.51 5.27
CA TYR A 232 -2.48 15.89 3.87
C TYR A 232 -3.23 14.82 3.08
N LEU A 233 -2.97 13.53 3.34
CA LEU A 233 -3.75 12.43 2.76
C LEU A 233 -5.19 12.49 3.25
N PHE A 234 -5.40 12.61 4.57
CA PHE A 234 -6.74 12.73 5.16
C PHE A 234 -7.51 13.94 4.63
N THR A 235 -6.89 15.12 4.60
CA THR A 235 -7.52 16.35 4.10
C THR A 235 -7.88 16.22 2.62
N LYS A 236 -7.00 15.63 1.79
CA LYS A 236 -7.30 15.41 0.38
C LYS A 236 -8.43 14.39 0.20
N LEU A 237 -8.47 13.32 0.99
CA LEU A 237 -9.59 12.37 1.00
C LEU A 237 -10.92 13.07 1.34
N ASN A 238 -10.95 13.89 2.39
CA ASN A 238 -12.14 14.68 2.75
C ASN A 238 -12.58 15.60 1.62
N ASN A 239 -11.64 16.28 0.95
CA ASN A 239 -11.94 17.13 -0.20
C ASN A 239 -12.54 16.34 -1.38
N LEU A 240 -12.09 15.10 -1.61
CA LEU A 240 -12.64 14.23 -2.65
C LEU A 240 -14.05 13.75 -2.29
N ILE A 241 -14.32 13.44 -1.02
CA ILE A 241 -15.66 13.12 -0.53
C ILE A 241 -16.60 14.32 -0.71
N LEU A 242 -16.16 15.50 -0.27
CA LEU A 242 -16.90 16.77 -0.40
C LEU A 242 -17.21 17.11 -1.86
N ALA A 243 -16.28 16.82 -2.78
CA ALA A 243 -16.46 17.02 -4.21
C ALA A 243 -17.41 16.00 -4.86
N GLY A 244 -17.80 14.94 -4.14
CA GLY A 244 -18.56 13.81 -4.68
C GLY A 244 -17.73 12.92 -5.62
N GLU A 245 -16.40 13.04 -5.58
CA GLU A 245 -15.48 12.17 -6.32
C GLU A 245 -15.30 10.83 -5.61
N ILE A 246 -15.43 10.80 -4.27
CA ILE A 246 -15.46 9.59 -3.46
C ILE A 246 -16.78 9.49 -2.71
N ASP A 247 -17.46 8.35 -2.81
CA ASP A 247 -18.63 8.06 -1.98
C ASP A 247 -18.20 7.79 -0.54
N MET A 248 -18.88 8.41 0.43
CA MET A 248 -18.61 8.20 1.85
C MET A 248 -18.84 6.75 2.27
N ASP A 249 -19.79 6.05 1.64
CA ASP A 249 -20.09 4.65 1.94
C ASP A 249 -18.97 3.69 1.47
N ALA A 250 -18.07 4.18 0.61
CA ALA A 250 -16.89 3.43 0.17
C ALA A 250 -15.68 3.59 1.12
N VAL A 251 -15.78 4.45 2.14
CA VAL A 251 -14.67 4.81 3.03
C VAL A 251 -14.98 4.35 4.45
N ALA A 252 -13.99 3.73 5.09
CA ALA A 252 -14.00 3.44 6.52
C ALA A 252 -12.70 3.95 7.14
N ALA A 253 -12.80 4.64 8.28
CA ALA A 253 -11.66 5.23 8.96
C ALA A 253 -11.63 4.82 10.44
N TYR A 254 -10.43 4.61 10.97
CA TYR A 254 -10.20 4.20 12.34
C TYR A 254 -9.02 4.96 12.92
N VAL A 255 -9.16 5.43 14.16
CA VAL A 255 -8.07 6.00 14.94
C VAL A 255 -7.59 4.99 15.97
N PHE A 256 -6.29 4.81 16.07
CA PHE A 256 -5.69 3.95 17.10
C PHE A 256 -5.32 4.81 18.31
N LYS A 257 -5.91 4.52 19.48
CA LYS A 257 -5.61 5.21 20.73
C LYS A 257 -4.95 4.27 21.74
N PRO A 258 -3.99 4.75 22.55
CA PRO A 258 -3.41 3.95 23.62
C PRO A 258 -4.44 3.66 24.71
N SER A 259 -4.47 2.42 25.18
CA SER A 259 -5.30 1.91 26.26
C SER A 259 -4.45 1.16 27.29
N LYS A 260 -5.05 0.79 28.43
CA LYS A 260 -4.36 0.00 29.47
C LYS A 260 -3.90 -1.39 28.99
N MET A 261 -4.50 -1.92 27.92
CA MET A 261 -4.24 -3.27 27.39
C MET A 261 -3.45 -3.25 26.07
N GLY A 262 -2.95 -2.10 25.64
CA GLY A 262 -2.32 -1.91 24.32
C GLY A 262 -3.07 -0.85 23.50
N SER A 263 -3.08 -0.97 22.18
CA SER A 263 -3.79 -0.03 21.31
C SER A 263 -5.22 -0.49 21.02
N GLU A 264 -6.16 0.44 21.05
CA GLU A 264 -7.56 0.22 20.69
C GLU A 264 -7.88 0.96 19.39
N ALA A 265 -8.50 0.26 18.42
CA ALA A 265 -8.96 0.84 17.17
C ALA A 265 -10.40 1.35 17.34
N LEU A 266 -10.57 2.67 17.27
CA LEU A 266 -11.86 3.33 17.41
C LEU A 266 -12.35 3.78 16.02
N PRO A 267 -13.56 3.40 15.60
CA PRO A 267 -14.09 3.86 14.32
C PRO A 267 -14.30 5.37 14.35
N LEU A 268 -13.93 6.04 13.26
CA LEU A 268 -14.24 7.45 13.02
C LEU A 268 -15.51 7.54 12.18
N VAL A 269 -16.35 8.53 12.49
CA VAL A 269 -17.56 8.81 11.69
C VAL A 269 -17.12 9.45 10.38
N VAL A 270 -17.58 8.87 9.26
CA VAL A 270 -17.45 9.43 7.92
C VAL A 270 -18.81 9.99 7.55
N ASP A 271 -18.88 11.29 7.22
CA ASP A 271 -20.10 11.93 6.76
C ASP A 271 -19.87 12.72 5.46
N ARG A 272 -20.87 13.52 5.06
CA ARG A 272 -20.80 14.36 3.85
C ARG A 272 -19.69 15.40 3.86
N LEU A 273 -19.19 15.76 5.04
CA LEU A 273 -18.07 16.68 5.22
C LEU A 273 -16.72 15.94 5.28
N GLY A 274 -16.73 14.60 5.27
CA GLY A 274 -15.57 13.75 5.34
C GLY A 274 -15.39 13.11 6.72
N ILE A 275 -14.14 12.83 7.06
CA ILE A 275 -13.73 12.28 8.36
C ILE A 275 -13.39 13.44 9.28
N ASN A 276 -14.03 13.51 10.44
CA ASN A 276 -13.66 14.46 11.48
C ASN A 276 -12.44 13.93 12.26
N ASP A 277 -11.29 14.57 12.09
CA ASP A 277 -10.04 14.22 12.78
C ASP A 277 -9.63 15.35 13.73
N GLU A 278 -9.86 15.14 15.01
CA GLU A 278 -9.48 16.06 16.10
C GLU A 278 -7.98 15.94 16.47
N ASN A 279 -7.16 15.09 15.82
CA ASN A 279 -5.84 14.74 16.38
C ASN A 279 -4.67 15.62 15.93
N PHE A 280 -4.74 16.32 14.79
CA PHE A 280 -3.52 16.90 14.19
C PHE A 280 -3.64 18.28 13.54
N VAL A 281 -4.84 18.82 13.35
CA VAL A 281 -4.99 20.23 12.92
C VAL A 281 -4.42 21.16 14.00
N ASP A 282 -4.66 20.78 15.24
CA ASP A 282 -4.34 21.53 16.45
C ASP A 282 -2.85 21.88 16.54
N VAL A 283 -1.92 20.94 16.30
CA VAL A 283 -0.48 21.22 16.50
C VAL A 283 0.08 22.24 15.51
N ALA A 284 -0.35 22.19 14.25
CA ALA A 284 0.12 23.14 13.24
C ALA A 284 -0.47 24.54 13.47
N GLU A 285 -1.72 24.60 13.91
CA GLU A 285 -2.40 25.84 14.32
C GLU A 285 -1.75 26.42 15.58
N GLU A 286 -1.52 25.62 16.62
CA GLU A 286 -0.82 26.00 17.85
C GLU A 286 0.56 26.59 17.57
N LEU A 287 1.37 25.94 16.73
CA LEU A 287 2.70 26.46 16.36
C LEU A 287 2.62 27.75 15.54
N TYR A 288 1.57 27.92 14.74
CA TYR A 288 1.33 29.13 13.98
C TYR A 288 0.92 30.30 14.89
N GLU A 289 0.00 30.04 15.82
CA GLU A 289 -0.43 31.00 16.85
C GLU A 289 0.75 31.39 17.75
N GLU A 290 1.54 30.43 18.24
CA GLU A 290 2.75 30.69 19.04
C GLU A 290 3.72 31.63 18.29
N LYS A 291 3.91 31.40 16.99
CA LYS A 291 4.74 32.28 16.16
C LYS A 291 4.18 33.70 16.08
N LEU A 292 2.87 33.86 15.93
CA LEU A 292 2.23 35.18 15.90
C LEU A 292 2.45 35.92 17.22
N ASP A 293 2.22 35.25 18.35
CA ASP A 293 2.45 35.79 19.69
C ASP A 293 3.91 36.26 19.89
N LEU A 294 4.87 35.47 19.40
CA LEU A 294 6.30 35.84 19.48
C LEU A 294 6.63 37.07 18.64
N ILE A 295 6.04 37.20 17.45
CA ILE A 295 6.20 38.38 16.59
C ILE A 295 5.63 39.62 17.28
N GLU A 296 4.47 39.50 17.92
CA GLU A 296 3.84 40.61 18.65
C GLU A 296 4.72 41.09 19.81
N ARG A 297 5.32 40.17 20.59
CA ARG A 297 6.25 40.52 21.67
C ARG A 297 7.49 41.25 21.15
N ILE A 298 8.10 40.78 20.06
CA ILE A 298 9.27 41.44 19.45
C ILE A 298 8.91 42.87 19.02
N ASN A 299 7.73 43.07 18.45
CA ASN A 299 7.27 44.39 18.03
C ASN A 299 6.96 45.32 19.22
N ALA A 300 6.46 44.77 20.33
CA ALA A 300 6.18 45.53 21.55
C ALA A 300 7.46 45.97 22.29
N ASP A 301 8.52 45.16 22.25
CA ASP A 301 9.81 45.48 22.87
C ASP A 301 10.68 46.44 22.01
N ALA A 302 10.35 46.60 20.73
CA ALA A 302 11.05 47.46 19.78
C ALA A 302 10.47 48.89 19.67
N GLY A 303 9.33 49.16 20.31
CA GLY A 303 8.64 50.47 20.34
C GLY A 303 8.82 51.22 21.65
#